data_AF-A0A168NA73-F1
#
_entry.id   AF-A0A168NA73-F1
#
_cell.length_a   1.000
_cell.length_b   1.000
_cell.length_c   1.000
_cell.angle_alpha   90.00
_cell.angle_beta   90.00
_cell.angle_gamma   90.00
#
_symmetry.space_group_name_H-M   'P 1'
#
loop_
_entity.id
_entity.type
_entity.pdbx_description
1 polymer ?
#
loop_
_entity_poly.entity_id
_entity_poly.type
_entity_poly.pdbx_seq_one_letter_code
_entity_poly.pdbx_strand_id
1 'polypeptide(L)'
;MTTLTLVWLFIIAFVLHDLEEIIWVEVWIKKNRNHVMNTVPRRIRKRLGKLLNITSGQFAVAVLLELILFIPFTFIAAEQGKLFIFLSFNTLFLIHVFTHVGQSIYMKMYTPGVVSAVLIVLPYTLYLLNRLINEGLVTWGEVWLSIPVGVMLLPIVLLGHELGRRIVK
;
A
#
# COMPACT_ATOMS: atom_id res chain seq x y z
N MET A 1 20.31 12.90 5.32
CA MET A 1 19.94 11.97 4.24
C MET A 1 19.59 12.80 3.01
N THR A 2 20.03 12.41 1.81
CA THR A 2 19.70 13.16 0.58
C THR A 2 18.29 12.81 0.11
N THR A 3 17.68 13.69 -0.69
CA THR A 3 16.37 13.44 -1.29
C THR A 3 16.40 12.21 -2.21
N LEU A 4 17.52 12.00 -2.93
CA LEU A 4 17.75 10.79 -3.71
C LEU A 4 17.64 9.51 -2.87
N THR A 5 18.32 9.46 -1.72
CA THR A 5 18.24 8.31 -0.81
C THR A 5 16.82 8.11 -0.27
N LEU A 6 16.10 9.19 0.01
CA LEU A 6 14.70 9.12 0.45
C LEU A 6 13.76 8.56 -0.63
N VAL A 7 13.97 8.94 -1.89
CA VAL A 7 13.19 8.40 -3.02
C VAL A 7 13.43 6.90 -3.15
N TRP A 8 14.67 6.44 -3.10
CA TRP A 8 14.97 5.00 -3.15
C TRP A 8 14.47 4.22 -1.93
N LEU A 9 14.47 4.85 -0.76
CA LEU A 9 13.95 4.23 0.47
C LEU A 9 12.45 3.88 0.37
N PHE A 10 11.72 4.47 -0.58
CA PHE A 10 10.33 4.10 -0.90
C PHE A 10 10.19 2.60 -1.14
N ILE A 11 11.05 2.04 -1.99
CA ILE A 11 11.02 0.63 -2.36
C ILE A 11 11.25 -0.26 -1.14
N ILE A 12 12.16 0.16 -0.25
CA ILE A 12 12.44 -0.58 0.98
C ILE A 12 11.25 -0.51 1.94
N ALA A 13 10.65 0.67 2.13
CA ALA A 13 9.49 0.85 2.99
C ALA A 13 8.28 0.06 2.48
N PHE A 14 8.04 0.07 1.16
CA PHE A 14 7.03 -0.73 0.49
C PHE A 14 7.26 -2.22 0.73
N VAL A 15 8.44 -2.74 0.37
CA VAL A 15 8.74 -4.17 0.54
C VAL A 15 8.62 -4.62 2.00
N LEU A 16 9.10 -3.84 2.97
CA LEU A 16 8.99 -4.22 4.38
C LEU A 16 7.54 -4.28 4.86
N HIS A 17 6.71 -3.35 4.42
CA HIS A 17 5.28 -3.33 4.75
C HIS A 17 4.55 -4.52 4.14
N ASP A 18 4.67 -4.69 2.83
CA ASP A 18 3.97 -5.75 2.11
C ASP A 18 4.49 -7.15 2.47
N LEU A 19 5.76 -7.28 2.88
CA LEU A 19 6.27 -8.54 3.44
C LEU A 19 5.59 -8.89 4.77
N GLU A 20 5.35 -7.92 5.66
CA GLU A 20 4.55 -8.17 6.87
C GLU A 20 3.17 -8.71 6.46
N GLU A 21 2.51 -8.05 5.52
CA GLU A 21 1.20 -8.48 5.05
C GLU A 21 1.23 -9.89 4.44
N ILE A 22 2.17 -10.19 3.53
CA ILE A 22 2.32 -11.52 2.93
C ILE A 22 2.48 -12.59 4.02
N ILE A 23 3.29 -12.34 5.04
CA ILE A 23 3.53 -13.30 6.14
C ILE A 23 2.25 -13.58 6.92
N TRP A 24 1.45 -12.55 7.21
CA TRP A 24 0.35 -12.66 8.17
C TRP A 24 -1.04 -12.81 7.55
N VAL A 25 -1.26 -12.37 6.31
CA VAL A 25 -2.59 -12.25 5.71
C VAL A 25 -3.36 -13.57 5.71
N GLU A 26 -2.76 -14.67 5.26
CA GLU A 26 -3.44 -15.95 5.17
C GLU A 26 -3.76 -16.54 6.56
N VAL A 27 -2.80 -16.50 7.48
CA VAL A 27 -2.96 -16.99 8.85
C VAL A 27 -4.05 -16.19 9.57
N TRP A 28 -4.01 -14.87 9.42
CA TRP A 28 -4.97 -13.97 10.04
C TRP A 28 -6.39 -14.18 9.49
N ILE A 29 -6.54 -14.34 8.17
CA ILE A 29 -7.83 -14.62 7.54
C ILE A 29 -8.40 -15.94 8.08
N LYS A 30 -7.61 -17.02 8.11
CA LYS A 30 -8.06 -18.33 8.62
C LYS A 30 -8.59 -18.24 10.05
N LYS A 31 -7.93 -17.44 10.90
CA LYS A 31 -8.33 -17.26 12.31
C LYS A 31 -9.52 -16.33 12.50
N ASN A 32 -9.61 -15.25 11.74
CA ASN A 32 -10.52 -14.13 12.05
C ASN A 32 -11.68 -13.96 11.05
N ARG A 33 -11.76 -14.77 9.99
CA ARG A 33 -12.81 -14.68 8.95
C ARG A 33 -14.22 -14.53 9.51
N ASN A 34 -14.61 -15.38 10.46
CA ASN A 34 -15.96 -15.38 11.01
C ASN A 34 -16.26 -14.08 11.76
N HIS A 35 -15.29 -13.59 12.55
CA HIS A 35 -15.40 -12.30 13.24
C HIS A 35 -15.59 -11.15 12.26
N VAL A 36 -14.77 -11.10 11.21
CA VAL A 36 -14.87 -10.07 10.17
C VAL A 36 -16.24 -10.11 9.49
N MET A 37 -16.71 -11.29 9.08
CA MET A 37 -17.99 -11.46 8.39
C MET A 37 -19.20 -11.09 9.25
N ASN A 38 -19.11 -11.28 10.57
CA ASN A 38 -20.14 -10.88 11.53
C ASN A 38 -20.12 -9.38 11.82
N THR A 39 -18.95 -8.73 11.75
CA THR A 39 -18.76 -7.31 12.05
C THR A 39 -19.15 -6.39 10.88
N VAL A 40 -19.00 -6.85 9.64
CA VAL A 40 -19.30 -6.01 8.45
C VAL A 40 -20.78 -6.04 8.04
N PRO A 41 -21.30 -4.95 7.44
CA PRO A 41 -22.65 -4.89 6.90
C PRO A 41 -22.93 -5.96 5.85
N ARG A 42 -24.14 -6.53 5.85
CA ARG A 42 -24.56 -7.59 4.90
C ARG A 42 -24.31 -7.23 3.43
N ARG A 43 -24.45 -5.96 3.05
CA ARG A 43 -24.22 -5.44 1.69
C ARG A 43 -22.78 -5.68 1.20
N ILE A 44 -21.81 -5.70 2.10
CA ILE A 44 -20.37 -5.80 1.77
C ILE A 44 -19.86 -7.25 1.90
N ARG A 45 -20.52 -8.08 2.73
CA ARG A 45 -20.15 -9.48 2.99
C ARG A 45 -19.87 -10.30 1.72
N LYS A 46 -20.69 -10.17 0.67
CA LYS A 46 -20.53 -10.95 -0.57
C LYS A 46 -19.22 -10.61 -1.29
N ARG A 47 -18.84 -9.32 -1.33
CA ARG A 47 -17.57 -8.88 -1.94
C ARG A 47 -16.39 -9.27 -1.05
N LEU A 48 -16.51 -9.02 0.25
CA LEU A 48 -15.46 -9.31 1.23
C LEU A 48 -15.15 -10.81 1.35
N GLY A 49 -16.16 -11.68 1.23
CA GLY A 49 -15.97 -13.13 1.27
C GLY A 49 -15.03 -13.65 0.17
N LYS A 50 -14.95 -12.99 -0.99
CA LYS A 50 -13.97 -13.33 -2.03
C LYS A 50 -12.55 -12.89 -1.66
N LEU A 51 -12.41 -11.76 -0.97
CA LEU A 51 -11.12 -11.23 -0.51
C LEU A 51 -10.58 -12.05 0.66
N LEU A 52 -11.45 -12.51 1.56
CA LEU A 52 -11.13 -13.40 2.70
C LEU A 52 -10.87 -14.87 2.30
N ASN A 53 -10.54 -15.13 1.04
CA ASN A 53 -10.17 -16.45 0.52
C ASN A 53 -8.78 -16.41 -0.15
N ILE A 54 -8.04 -15.32 -0.01
CA ILE A 54 -6.71 -15.17 -0.62
C ILE A 54 -5.65 -15.91 0.21
N THR A 55 -4.71 -16.55 -0.47
CA THR A 55 -3.50 -17.13 0.16
C THR A 55 -2.35 -16.14 0.14
N SER A 56 -1.32 -16.36 0.96
CA SER A 56 -0.12 -15.51 0.97
C SER A 56 0.57 -15.48 -0.39
N GLY A 57 0.62 -16.62 -1.10
CA GLY A 57 1.18 -16.69 -2.45
C GLY A 57 0.35 -15.91 -3.49
N GLN A 58 -0.98 -15.95 -3.40
CA GLN A 58 -1.85 -15.15 -4.27
C GLN A 58 -1.71 -13.65 -4.00
N PHE A 59 -1.56 -13.26 -2.73
CA PHE A 59 -1.32 -11.87 -2.34
C PHE A 59 0.04 -11.38 -2.83
N ALA A 60 1.10 -12.20 -2.72
CA ALA A 60 2.44 -11.86 -3.18
C ALA A 60 2.53 -11.54 -4.68
N VAL A 61 1.64 -12.11 -5.52
CA VAL A 61 1.57 -11.75 -6.96
C VAL A 61 1.13 -10.31 -7.16
N ALA A 62 0.18 -9.81 -6.35
CA ALA A 62 -0.25 -8.41 -6.41
C ALA A 62 0.90 -7.47 -6.02
N VAL A 63 1.54 -7.76 -4.88
CA VAL A 63 2.72 -7.02 -4.39
C VAL A 63 3.85 -7.00 -5.43
N LEU A 64 4.12 -8.12 -6.09
CA LEU A 64 5.15 -8.20 -7.13
C LEU A 64 4.83 -7.31 -8.32
N LEU A 65 3.58 -7.25 -8.76
CA LEU A 65 3.17 -6.40 -9.88
C LEU A 65 3.27 -4.92 -9.53
N GLU A 66 2.90 -4.55 -8.31
CA GLU A 66 3.09 -3.20 -7.78
C GLU A 66 4.58 -2.83 -7.72
N LEU A 67 5.43 -3.75 -7.24
CA LEU A 67 6.88 -3.53 -7.20
C LEU A 67 7.47 -3.30 -8.59
N ILE A 68 7.10 -4.13 -9.57
CA ILE A 68 7.53 -3.99 -10.98
C ILE A 68 7.12 -2.62 -11.54
N LEU A 69 5.95 -2.11 -11.14
CA LEU A 69 5.50 -0.79 -11.53
C LEU A 69 6.26 0.32 -10.80
N PHE A 70 6.54 0.17 -9.52
CA PHE A 70 7.14 1.21 -8.68
C PHE A 70 8.61 1.46 -8.99
N ILE A 71 9.38 0.42 -9.31
CA ILE A 71 10.82 0.54 -9.61
C ILE A 71 11.12 1.58 -10.72
N PRO A 72 10.55 1.50 -11.94
CA PRO A 72 10.89 2.43 -13.02
C PRO A 72 10.52 3.88 -12.71
N PHE A 73 9.38 4.13 -12.04
CA PHE A 73 9.00 5.49 -11.66
C PHE A 73 9.82 6.03 -10.49
N THR A 74 10.24 5.16 -9.56
CA THR A 74 11.20 5.53 -8.52
C THR A 74 12.55 5.91 -9.14
N PHE A 75 13.03 5.13 -10.11
CA PHE A 75 14.24 5.44 -10.86
C PHE A 75 14.12 6.78 -11.62
N ILE A 76 13.01 7.01 -12.32
CA ILE A 76 12.75 8.28 -13.03
C ILE A 76 12.72 9.47 -12.05
N ALA A 77 12.10 9.30 -10.88
CA ALA A 77 12.08 10.33 -9.84
C ALA A 77 13.48 10.62 -9.29
N ALA A 78 14.24 9.57 -8.99
CA ALA A 78 15.59 9.62 -8.45
C ALA A 78 16.60 10.27 -9.42
N GLU A 79 16.63 9.79 -10.66
CA GLU A 79 17.71 10.13 -11.61
C GLU A 79 17.36 11.29 -12.54
N GLN A 80 16.06 11.53 -12.79
CA GLN A 80 15.60 12.57 -13.72
C GLN A 80 14.83 13.71 -13.04
N GLY A 81 14.61 13.63 -11.72
CA GLY A 81 13.88 14.64 -10.96
C GLY A 81 12.39 14.75 -11.34
N LYS A 82 11.83 13.80 -12.09
CA LYS A 82 10.41 13.79 -12.48
C LYS A 82 9.58 13.15 -11.37
N LEU A 83 9.21 13.96 -10.38
CA LEU A 83 8.66 13.48 -9.12
C LEU A 83 7.16 13.18 -9.12
N PHE A 84 6.36 13.73 -10.03
CA PHE A 84 4.90 13.76 -9.88
C PHE A 84 4.22 12.38 -9.80
N ILE A 85 4.64 11.42 -10.64
CA ILE A 85 4.08 10.05 -10.58
C ILE A 85 4.52 9.33 -9.30
N PHE A 86 5.80 9.44 -8.95
CA PHE A 86 6.33 8.90 -7.70
C PHE A 86 5.65 9.51 -6.46
N LEU A 87 5.38 10.82 -6.48
CA LEU A 87 4.62 11.52 -5.45
C LEU A 87 3.22 10.92 -5.31
N SER A 88 2.58 10.55 -6.41
CA SER A 88 1.27 9.88 -6.38
C SER A 88 1.33 8.53 -5.67
N PHE A 89 2.44 7.79 -5.82
CA PHE A 89 2.66 6.53 -5.11
C PHE A 89 2.86 6.79 -3.62
N ASN A 90 3.73 7.73 -3.25
CA ASN A 90 3.98 8.09 -1.85
C ASN A 90 2.72 8.60 -1.15
N THR A 91 1.93 9.46 -1.81
CA THR A 91 0.68 9.99 -1.25
C THR A 91 -0.36 8.88 -1.08
N LEU A 92 -0.50 7.96 -2.04
CA LEU A 92 -1.39 6.81 -1.88
C LEU A 92 -0.91 5.90 -0.74
N PHE A 93 0.39 5.69 -0.62
CA PHE A 93 0.97 4.85 0.44
C PHE A 93 0.79 5.47 1.83
N LEU A 94 0.86 6.80 1.94
CA LEU A 94 0.47 7.52 3.16
C LEU A 94 -1.01 7.33 3.48
N ILE A 95 -1.90 7.45 2.48
CA ILE A 95 -3.35 7.22 2.67
C ILE A 95 -3.62 5.77 3.11
N HIS A 96 -2.88 4.82 2.55
CA HIS A 96 -3.01 3.40 2.85
C HIS A 96 -2.78 3.08 4.33
N VAL A 97 -1.87 3.79 5.01
CA VAL A 97 -1.68 3.68 6.48
C VAL A 97 -3.00 3.82 7.23
N PHE A 98 -3.79 4.83 6.89
CA PHE A 98 -5.06 5.10 7.56
C PHE A 98 -6.10 4.01 7.29
N THR A 99 -5.96 3.28 6.18
CA THR A 99 -6.82 2.12 5.92
C THR A 99 -6.53 0.98 6.90
N HIS A 100 -5.27 0.66 7.20
CA HIS A 100 -4.91 -0.34 8.21
C HIS A 100 -5.33 0.08 9.61
N VAL A 101 -5.04 1.33 9.99
CA VAL A 101 -5.44 1.87 11.30
C VAL A 101 -6.95 1.82 11.45
N GLY A 102 -7.69 2.28 10.43
CA GLY A 102 -9.15 2.24 10.41
C GLY A 102 -9.70 0.82 10.51
N GLN A 103 -9.14 -0.14 9.76
CA GLN A 103 -9.53 -1.55 9.84
C GLN A 103 -9.27 -2.14 11.23
N SER A 104 -8.10 -1.89 11.82
CA SER A 104 -7.75 -2.37 13.17
C SER A 104 -8.69 -1.79 14.25
N ILE A 105 -8.97 -0.48 14.20
CA ILE A 105 -9.90 0.17 15.13
C ILE A 105 -11.32 -0.39 14.96
N TYR A 106 -11.79 -0.49 13.71
CA TYR A 106 -13.14 -0.98 13.40
C TYR A 106 -13.35 -2.43 13.83
N MET A 107 -12.35 -3.30 13.60
CA MET A 107 -12.40 -4.72 14.00
C MET A 107 -12.04 -4.95 15.47
N LYS A 108 -11.50 -3.93 16.15
CA LYS A 108 -10.96 -3.98 17.52
C LYS A 108 -9.93 -5.09 17.71
N MET A 109 -9.06 -5.27 16.72
CA MET A 109 -8.01 -6.28 16.73
C MET A 109 -6.85 -5.86 15.83
N TYR A 110 -5.71 -6.52 16.01
CA TYR A 110 -4.62 -6.47 15.03
C TYR A 110 -5.14 -6.87 13.63
N THR A 111 -4.75 -6.12 12.61
CA THR A 111 -4.90 -6.49 11.20
C THR A 111 -3.52 -6.53 10.53
N PRO A 112 -3.25 -7.47 9.62
CA PRO A 112 -2.00 -7.51 8.85
C PRO A 112 -1.67 -6.13 8.28
N GLY A 113 -0.39 -5.74 8.36
CA GLY A 113 0.12 -4.48 7.84
C GLY A 113 0.02 -3.29 8.80
N VAL A 114 -0.79 -3.34 9.87
CA VAL A 114 -0.97 -2.16 10.74
C VAL A 114 0.31 -1.75 11.49
N VAL A 115 1.16 -2.71 11.84
CA VAL A 115 2.38 -2.43 12.62
C VAL A 115 3.41 -1.72 11.73
N SER A 116 3.75 -2.28 10.58
CA SER A 116 4.64 -1.62 9.61
C SER A 116 4.02 -0.35 9.03
N ALA A 117 2.71 -0.28 8.82
CA ALA A 117 2.04 0.94 8.38
C ALA A 117 2.31 2.11 9.34
N VAL A 118 2.19 1.89 10.66
CA VAL A 118 2.38 2.94 11.66
C VAL A 118 3.87 3.20 11.95
N LEU A 119 4.69 2.15 12.02
CA LEU A 119 6.08 2.27 12.47
C LEU A 119 7.08 2.54 11.33
N ILE A 120 6.73 2.19 10.09
CA ILE A 120 7.61 2.31 8.92
C ILE A 120 7.01 3.28 7.92
N VAL A 121 5.82 2.97 7.39
CA VAL A 121 5.24 3.71 6.26
C VAL A 121 4.89 5.14 6.66
N LEU A 122 4.20 5.33 7.78
CA LEU A 122 3.79 6.66 8.26
C LEU A 122 4.96 7.62 8.47
N PRO A 123 5.99 7.31 9.29
CA PRO A 123 7.10 8.24 9.49
C PRO A 123 7.90 8.47 8.20
N TYR A 124 8.08 7.43 7.38
CA TYR A 124 8.78 7.55 6.10
C TYR A 124 8.06 8.50 5.13
N THR A 125 6.78 8.23 4.84
CA THR A 125 6.01 8.98 3.84
C THR A 125 5.81 10.44 4.24
N LEU A 126 5.58 10.71 5.54
CA LEU A 126 5.49 12.08 6.07
C LEU A 126 6.82 12.81 5.96
N TYR A 127 7.93 12.15 6.30
CA TYR A 127 9.25 12.77 6.24
C TYR A 127 9.68 13.07 4.79
N LEU A 128 9.47 12.14 3.86
CA LEU A 128 9.71 12.37 2.43
C LEU A 128 8.86 13.54 1.92
N LEU A 129 7.55 13.55 2.22
CA LEU A 129 6.66 14.63 1.77
C LEU A 129 7.10 16.00 2.30
N ASN A 130 7.42 16.06 3.59
CA ASN A 130 7.94 17.28 4.23
C ASN A 130 9.23 17.75 3.56
N ARG A 131 10.15 16.83 3.24
CA ARG A 131 11.41 17.15 2.56
C ARG A 131 11.17 17.73 1.17
N LEU A 132 10.33 17.08 0.35
CA LEU A 132 10.03 17.52 -1.02
C LEU A 132 9.40 18.92 -1.05
N ILE A 133 8.51 19.21 -0.10
CA ILE A 133 7.85 20.52 0.00
C ILE A 133 8.84 21.60 0.46
N ASN A 134 9.63 21.32 1.50
CA ASN A 134 10.56 22.30 2.06
C ASN A 134 11.73 22.63 1.12
N GLU A 135 12.12 21.69 0.25
CA GLU A 135 13.10 21.94 -0.82
C GLU A 135 12.50 22.61 -2.05
N GLY A 136 11.18 22.85 -2.09
CA GLY A 136 10.50 23.44 -3.25
C GLY A 136 10.44 22.53 -4.47
N LEU A 137 10.65 21.22 -4.30
CA LEU A 137 10.59 20.23 -5.38
C LEU A 137 9.17 19.83 -5.75
N VAL A 138 8.24 20.00 -4.80
CA VAL A 138 6.81 19.71 -4.94
C VAL A 138 6.00 20.76 -4.18
N THR A 139 4.86 21.16 -4.72
CA THR A 139 3.90 22.07 -4.09
C THR A 139 2.74 21.32 -3.44
N TRP A 140 2.07 21.94 -2.46
CA TRP A 140 0.83 21.38 -1.90
C TRP A 140 -0.26 21.14 -2.96
N GLY A 141 -0.31 21.95 -4.01
CA GLY A 141 -1.23 21.73 -5.14
C GLY A 141 -0.96 20.41 -5.84
N GLU A 142 0.32 20.10 -6.11
CA GLU A 142 0.72 18.81 -6.70
C GLU A 142 0.43 17.63 -5.77
N VAL A 143 0.55 17.80 -4.45
CA VAL A 143 0.16 16.76 -3.48
C VAL A 143 -1.33 16.44 -3.55
N TRP A 144 -2.18 17.46 -3.68
CA TRP A 144 -3.62 17.22 -3.84
C TRP A 144 -3.96 16.58 -5.19
N LEU A 145 -3.28 17.01 -6.25
CA LEU A 145 -3.43 16.45 -7.60
C LEU A 145 -2.88 15.02 -7.72
N SER A 146 -1.94 14.63 -6.86
CA SER A 146 -1.36 13.28 -6.88
C SER A 146 -2.31 12.22 -6.34
N ILE A 147 -3.30 12.58 -5.52
CA ILE A 147 -4.31 11.66 -4.96
C ILE A 147 -5.12 10.96 -6.06
N PRO A 148 -5.84 11.67 -6.96
CA PRO A 148 -6.63 11.01 -8.00
C PRO A 148 -5.75 10.20 -8.97
N VAL A 149 -4.50 10.62 -9.21
CA VAL A 149 -3.54 9.86 -10.02
C VAL A 149 -3.13 8.57 -9.31
N GLY A 150 -2.86 8.63 -8.01
CA GLY A 150 -2.59 7.46 -7.18
C GLY A 150 -3.76 6.47 -7.20
N VAL A 151 -5.00 6.95 -7.15
CA VAL A 151 -6.20 6.10 -7.24
C VAL A 151 -6.28 5.33 -8.57
N MET A 152 -5.66 5.81 -9.66
CA MET A 152 -5.54 5.06 -10.91
C MET A 152 -4.67 3.80 -10.80
N LEU A 153 -3.98 3.58 -9.68
CA LEU A 153 -3.29 2.32 -9.37
C LEU A 153 -4.25 1.19 -8.96
N LEU A 154 -5.43 1.50 -8.42
CA LEU A 154 -6.36 0.48 -7.92
C LEU A 154 -6.70 -0.63 -8.94
N PRO A 155 -6.94 -0.33 -10.24
CA PRO A 155 -7.12 -1.36 -11.25
C PRO A 155 -5.93 -2.33 -11.38
N ILE A 156 -4.70 -1.85 -11.19
CA ILE A 156 -3.48 -2.67 -11.25
C ILE A 156 -3.43 -3.61 -10.04
N VAL A 157 -3.73 -3.11 -8.84
CA VAL A 157 -3.85 -3.92 -7.62
C VAL A 157 -4.90 -5.01 -7.78
N LEU A 158 -6.08 -4.64 -8.28
CA LEU A 158 -7.19 -5.58 -8.52
C LEU A 158 -6.83 -6.64 -9.57
N LEU A 159 -6.12 -6.24 -10.64
CA LEU A 159 -5.57 -7.15 -11.64
C LEU A 159 -4.58 -8.12 -10.98
N GLY A 160 -3.71 -7.65 -10.10
CA GLY A 160 -2.74 -8.49 -9.41
C GLY A 160 -3.38 -9.54 -8.52
N HIS A 161 -4.42 -9.17 -7.76
CA HIS A 161 -5.19 -10.15 -6.99
C HIS A 161 -5.92 -11.18 -7.88
N GLU A 162 -6.46 -10.76 -9.02
CA GLU A 162 -7.13 -11.66 -9.95
C GLU A 162 -6.14 -12.61 -10.64
N LEU A 163 -4.96 -12.12 -11.04
CA LEU A 163 -3.88 -12.94 -11.58
C LEU A 163 -3.37 -13.93 -10.54
N GLY A 164 -3.13 -13.47 -9.30
CA GLY A 164 -2.72 -14.33 -8.19
C GLY A 164 -3.64 -15.53 -8.04
N ARG A 165 -4.96 -15.31 -7.98
CA ARG A 165 -5.96 -16.38 -7.90
C ARG A 165 -5.93 -17.37 -9.06
N ARG A 166 -5.57 -16.92 -10.26
CA ARG A 166 -5.55 -17.77 -11.46
C ARG A 166 -4.29 -18.60 -11.57
N ILE A 167 -3.14 -18.04 -11.17
CA ILE A 167 -1.83 -18.64 -11.41
C ILE A 167 -1.28 -19.39 -10.19
N VAL A 168 -1.65 -18.97 -8.96
CA VAL A 168 -1.22 -19.60 -7.72
C VAL A 168 -2.37 -20.43 -7.14
N LYS A 169 -2.19 -21.75 -7.12
CA LYS A 169 -3.16 -22.73 -6.62
C LYS A 169 -2.89 -23.09 -5.16
#